data_AF-A0A345XZ05-F1
#
_entry.id   AF-A0A345XZ05-F1
#
_cell.length_a   1.000
_cell.length_b   1.000
_cell.length_c   1.000
_cell.angle_alpha   90.00
_cell.angle_beta   90.00
_cell.angle_gamma   90.00
#
_symmetry.space_group_name_H-M   'P 1'
#
loop_
_entity.id
_entity.type
_entity.pdbx_description
1 polymer ?
#
loop_
_entity_poly.entity_id
_entity_poly.type
_entity_poly.pdbx_seq_one_letter_code
_entity_poly.pdbx_strand_id
1 'polypeptide(L)'
;MIDRAVSGSKEAAAHGIYLADLAPGKADEEIVLTSVSRDVMADATNGINDPCIMAASNLEGAILVTQQGYALIAGSADYLSGALAEGVDEARARFRRYASRVGSPLPEIRHVADLYTPRSFAWSSKSAVEPGSSTHEQLRLMQSMASGEITAPEFAQEWQGARRRAMEQGERVTTPLEDALDRVFYAIEDYSFSPELQEPGDLTDEDLLTEVAEALNQLDP
;
A
#
# COMPACT_ATOMS: atom_id res chain seq x y z
N MET A 1 7.24 17.16 -1.95
CA MET A 1 7.80 16.45 -3.14
C MET A 1 9.19 15.91 -2.85
N ILE A 2 10.14 16.75 -2.43
CA ILE A 2 11.50 16.34 -2.02
C ILE A 2 11.48 15.14 -1.07
N ASP A 3 10.67 15.19 0.00
CA ASP A 3 10.58 14.09 0.96
C ASP A 3 10.16 12.77 0.30
N ARG A 4 9.23 12.81 -0.66
CA ARG A 4 8.78 11.61 -1.40
C ARG A 4 9.89 11.06 -2.30
N ALA A 5 10.61 11.94 -3.01
CA ALA A 5 11.73 11.52 -3.86
C ALA A 5 12.84 10.85 -3.04
N VAL A 6 13.21 11.48 -1.92
CA VAL A 6 14.23 10.95 -1.00
C VAL A 6 13.79 9.63 -0.38
N SER A 7 12.58 9.54 0.17
CA SER A 7 12.10 8.31 0.79
C SER A 7 11.98 7.15 -0.20
N GLY A 8 11.41 7.40 -1.40
CA GLY A 8 11.34 6.38 -2.44
C GLY A 8 12.71 5.91 -2.92
N SER A 9 13.66 6.83 -3.09
CA SER A 9 15.03 6.47 -3.47
C SER A 9 15.78 5.70 -2.38
N LYS A 10 15.53 5.98 -1.09
CA LYS A 10 16.11 5.19 0.01
C LYS A 10 15.56 3.77 0.03
N GLU A 11 14.25 3.64 -0.08
CA GLU A 11 13.57 2.34 -0.04
C GLU A 11 14.00 1.46 -1.22
N ALA A 12 14.11 2.04 -2.41
CA ALA A 12 14.62 1.36 -3.60
C ALA A 12 16.16 1.20 -3.63
N ALA A 13 16.86 1.43 -2.51
CA ALA A 13 18.32 1.32 -2.40
C ALA A 13 19.13 2.13 -3.44
N ALA A 14 18.61 3.26 -3.91
CA ALA A 14 19.32 4.13 -4.83
C ALA A 14 20.45 4.90 -4.12
N HIS A 15 21.57 5.12 -4.82
CA HIS A 15 22.72 5.84 -4.29
C HIS A 15 22.64 7.35 -4.49
N GLY A 16 21.74 7.82 -5.34
CA GLY A 16 21.50 9.23 -5.59
C GLY A 16 20.17 9.48 -6.28
N ILE A 17 19.93 10.75 -6.60
CA ILE A 17 18.78 11.24 -7.35
C ILE A 17 19.30 12.07 -8.51
N TYR A 18 18.89 11.72 -9.72
CA TYR A 18 19.03 12.56 -10.90
C TYR A 18 17.95 13.63 -10.88
N LEU A 19 18.35 14.87 -11.13
CA LEU A 19 17.49 16.03 -11.14
C LEU A 19 17.68 16.76 -12.47
N ALA A 20 16.58 16.98 -13.18
CA ALA A 20 16.58 17.68 -14.45
C ALA A 20 15.45 18.71 -14.52
N ASP A 21 15.80 19.92 -14.96
CA ASP A 21 14.85 20.96 -15.35
C ASP A 21 14.33 20.65 -16.77
N LEU A 22 13.01 20.56 -16.90
CA LEU A 22 12.34 20.23 -18.16
C LEU A 22 11.67 21.45 -18.79
N ALA A 23 11.97 22.66 -18.32
CA ALA A 23 11.47 23.89 -18.93
C ALA A 23 11.95 24.02 -20.39
N PRO A 24 11.16 24.67 -21.26
CA PRO A 24 11.56 24.89 -22.64
C PRO A 24 12.93 25.57 -22.74
N GLY A 25 13.85 24.98 -23.53
CA GLY A 25 15.22 25.47 -23.68
C GLY A 25 16.24 24.92 -22.68
N LYS A 26 15.82 24.04 -21.77
CA LYS A 26 16.68 23.37 -20.77
C LYS A 26 17.08 21.94 -21.15
N ALA A 27 16.62 21.44 -22.30
CA ALA A 27 16.82 20.04 -22.71
C ALA A 27 18.30 19.63 -22.87
N ASP A 28 19.18 20.58 -23.16
CA ASP A 28 20.63 20.35 -23.31
C ASP A 28 21.42 20.67 -22.02
N GLU A 29 20.76 21.04 -20.93
CA GLU A 29 21.43 21.28 -19.65
C GLU A 29 21.81 19.99 -18.94
N GLU A 30 22.86 20.07 -18.13
CA GLU A 30 23.41 18.92 -17.42
C GLU A 30 22.46 18.41 -16.34
N ILE A 31 22.23 17.09 -16.35
CA ILE A 31 21.46 16.41 -15.30
C ILE A 31 22.29 16.41 -14.02
N VAL A 32 21.74 16.95 -12.94
CA VAL A 32 22.42 16.99 -11.65
C VAL A 32 22.21 15.67 -10.93
N LEU A 33 23.28 14.95 -10.62
CA LEU A 33 23.24 13.81 -9.69
C LEU A 33 23.54 14.30 -8.28
N THR A 34 22.60 14.10 -7.37
CA THR A 34 22.73 14.50 -5.96
C THR A 34 22.52 13.31 -5.03
N SER A 35 23.01 13.44 -3.79
CA SER A 35 22.87 12.42 -2.75
C SER A 35 21.41 12.25 -2.31
N VAL A 36 21.05 11.07 -1.81
CA VAL A 36 19.71 10.79 -1.24
C VAL A 36 19.56 11.42 0.16
N SER A 37 19.61 12.74 0.21
CA SER A 37 19.48 13.56 1.42
C SER A 37 18.49 14.69 1.19
N ARG A 38 17.63 14.93 2.19
CA ARG A 38 16.62 15.98 2.13
C ARG A 38 17.24 17.37 1.95
N ASP A 39 18.27 17.68 2.73
CA ASP A 39 18.88 19.01 2.73
C ASP A 39 19.62 19.26 1.41
N VAL A 40 20.37 18.26 0.93
CA VAL A 40 21.08 18.36 -0.36
C VAL A 40 20.09 18.44 -1.53
N MET A 41 18.97 17.73 -1.48
CA MET A 41 17.90 17.85 -2.49
C MET A 41 17.22 19.22 -2.44
N ALA A 42 16.98 19.78 -1.25
CA ALA A 42 16.42 21.12 -1.12
C ALA A 42 17.34 22.18 -1.73
N ASP A 43 18.65 22.06 -1.48
CA ASP A 43 19.64 22.95 -2.08
C ASP A 43 19.73 22.77 -3.60
N ALA A 44 19.74 21.53 -4.10
CA ALA A 44 19.83 21.23 -5.52
C ALA A 44 18.58 21.66 -6.32
N THR A 45 17.42 21.74 -5.66
CA THR A 45 16.16 22.19 -6.29
C THR A 45 16.00 23.71 -6.24
N ASN A 46 16.87 24.44 -5.53
CA ASN A 46 16.86 25.90 -5.56
C ASN A 46 17.20 26.42 -6.97
N GLY A 47 16.23 27.08 -7.61
CA GLY A 47 16.39 27.64 -8.95
C GLY A 47 15.92 26.73 -10.09
N ILE A 48 15.46 25.52 -9.78
CA ILE A 48 14.79 24.65 -10.76
C ILE A 48 13.32 25.06 -10.86
N ASN A 49 12.84 25.18 -12.09
CA ASN A 49 11.46 25.55 -12.37
C ASN A 49 10.63 24.33 -12.76
N ASP A 50 9.31 24.44 -12.63
CA ASP A 50 8.41 23.45 -13.19
C ASP A 50 8.33 23.59 -14.74
N PRO A 51 8.32 22.47 -15.49
CA PRO A 51 8.31 21.10 -15.01
C PRO A 51 9.73 20.62 -14.70
N CYS A 52 9.86 19.72 -13.74
CA CYS A 52 11.13 19.08 -13.41
C CYS A 52 10.94 17.61 -13.08
N ILE A 53 11.99 16.81 -13.23
CA ILE A 53 11.99 15.39 -12.89
C ILE A 53 13.07 15.07 -11.86
N MET A 54 12.69 14.28 -10.86
CA MET A 54 13.58 13.68 -9.87
C MET A 54 13.51 12.17 -10.05
N ALA A 55 14.58 11.54 -10.52
CA ALA A 55 14.65 10.09 -10.75
C ALA A 55 15.67 9.45 -9.82
N ALA A 56 15.34 8.30 -9.24
CA ALA A 56 16.30 7.49 -8.49
C ALA A 56 17.48 7.11 -9.40
N SER A 57 18.71 7.07 -8.88
CA SER A 57 19.90 6.82 -9.70
C SER A 57 19.96 5.42 -10.31
N ASN A 58 19.23 4.46 -9.73
CA ASN A 58 19.04 3.11 -10.28
C ASN A 58 17.88 3.03 -11.29
N LEU A 59 17.22 4.14 -11.59
CA LEU A 59 16.08 4.27 -12.51
C LEU A 59 14.85 3.43 -12.12
N GLU A 60 14.76 2.98 -10.87
CA GLU A 60 13.61 2.23 -10.38
C GLU A 60 12.41 3.10 -10.05
N GLY A 61 12.54 4.41 -10.06
CA GLY A 61 11.41 5.30 -9.87
C GLY A 61 11.73 6.75 -10.10
N ALA A 62 10.68 7.53 -10.31
CA ALA A 62 10.78 8.95 -10.57
C ALA A 62 9.53 9.71 -10.14
N ILE A 63 9.74 11.01 -9.94
CA ILE A 63 8.72 12.02 -9.73
C ILE A 63 8.85 13.07 -10.82
N LEU A 64 7.78 13.30 -11.58
CA LEU A 64 7.65 14.41 -12.51
C LEU A 64 6.75 15.49 -11.89
N VAL A 65 7.31 16.66 -11.59
CA VAL A 65 6.53 17.85 -11.21
C VAL A 65 6.12 18.58 -12.48
N THR A 66 4.84 18.91 -12.59
CA THR A 66 4.26 19.47 -13.82
C THR A 66 3.96 20.95 -13.65
N GLN A 67 3.95 21.71 -14.75
CA GLN A 67 3.53 23.13 -14.74
C GLN A 67 2.05 23.32 -14.38
N GLN A 68 1.27 22.24 -14.44
CA GLN A 68 -0.18 22.24 -14.17
C GLN A 68 -0.50 22.10 -12.67
N GLY A 69 0.51 22.16 -11.79
CA GLY A 69 0.31 22.18 -10.33
C GLY A 69 0.01 20.81 -9.71
N TYR A 70 0.35 19.73 -10.41
CA TYR A 70 0.35 18.36 -9.88
C TYR A 70 1.68 17.66 -10.18
N ALA A 71 1.91 16.51 -9.54
CA ALA A 71 3.06 15.67 -9.82
C ALA A 71 2.63 14.23 -10.14
N LEU A 72 3.37 13.57 -11.02
CA LEU A 72 3.26 12.14 -11.31
C LEU A 72 4.38 11.40 -10.61
N ILE A 73 4.06 10.25 -10.02
CA ILE A 73 5.02 9.39 -9.33
C ILE A 73 4.87 8.00 -9.93
N ALA A 74 5.99 7.39 -10.33
CA ALA A 74 6.03 6.04 -10.90
C ALA A 74 7.31 5.33 -10.49
N GLY A 75 7.28 4.01 -10.38
CA GLY A 75 8.46 3.21 -10.05
C GLY A 75 8.14 1.76 -9.68
N SER A 76 9.15 1.06 -9.18
CA SER A 76 9.06 -0.27 -8.57
C SER A 76 8.19 -0.25 -7.31
N ALA A 77 7.82 -1.43 -6.82
CA ALA A 77 7.06 -1.58 -5.58
C ALA A 77 7.81 -0.93 -4.40
N ASP A 78 9.11 -1.15 -4.29
CA ASP A 78 9.97 -0.60 -3.24
C ASP A 78 10.07 0.93 -3.34
N TYR A 79 10.24 1.48 -4.54
CA TYR A 79 10.24 2.93 -4.70
C TYR A 79 8.91 3.54 -4.29
N LEU A 80 7.79 2.93 -4.71
CA LEU A 80 6.45 3.44 -4.42
C LEU A 80 6.07 3.31 -2.95
N SER A 81 6.47 2.24 -2.26
CA SER A 81 6.21 2.09 -0.82
C SER A 81 6.92 3.18 0.00
N GLY A 82 8.16 3.53 -0.38
CA GLY A 82 8.89 4.64 0.25
C GLY A 82 8.35 6.02 -0.13
N ALA A 83 8.04 6.26 -1.41
CA ALA A 83 7.57 7.56 -1.90
C ALA A 83 6.12 7.88 -1.50
N LEU A 84 5.29 6.84 -1.34
CA LEU A 84 3.88 6.91 -0.99
C LEU A 84 3.63 6.04 0.24
N ALA A 85 4.04 6.52 1.42
CA ALA A 85 3.83 5.81 2.69
C ALA A 85 2.35 5.47 2.96
N GLU A 86 1.42 6.26 2.41
CA GLU A 86 -0.02 5.97 2.47
C GLU A 86 -0.53 4.91 1.47
N GLY A 87 0.32 4.49 0.54
CA GLY A 87 -0.01 3.64 -0.59
C GLY A 87 -0.47 4.39 -1.84
N VAL A 88 -0.30 3.76 -3.02
CA VAL A 88 -0.66 4.31 -4.33
C VAL A 88 -2.13 4.69 -4.42
N ASP A 89 -3.01 3.86 -3.88
CA ASP A 89 -4.45 4.07 -4.00
C ASP A 89 -4.96 5.20 -3.12
N GLU A 90 -4.47 5.31 -1.88
CA GLU A 90 -4.79 6.44 -1.00
C GLU A 90 -4.28 7.75 -1.58
N ALA A 91 -3.08 7.75 -2.18
CA ALA A 91 -2.56 8.91 -2.89
C ALA A 91 -3.49 9.34 -4.05
N ARG A 92 -3.99 8.39 -4.85
CA ARG A 92 -5.00 8.66 -5.89
C ARG A 92 -6.31 9.17 -5.29
N ALA A 93 -6.77 8.61 -4.18
CA ALA A 93 -8.03 9.00 -3.53
C ALA A 93 -7.95 10.42 -2.95
N ARG A 94 -6.82 10.76 -2.31
CA ARG A 94 -6.51 12.12 -1.87
C ARG A 94 -6.43 13.08 -3.04
N PHE A 95 -5.75 12.70 -4.13
CA PHE A 95 -5.66 13.52 -5.34
C PHE A 95 -7.03 13.78 -5.95
N ARG A 96 -7.90 12.77 -6.03
CA ARG A 96 -9.28 12.93 -6.51
C ARG A 96 -10.12 13.85 -5.62
N ARG A 97 -10.00 13.74 -4.29
CA ARG A 97 -10.64 14.66 -3.32
C ARG A 97 -10.12 16.10 -3.41
N TYR A 98 -8.84 16.26 -3.78
CA TYR A 98 -8.28 17.57 -4.08
C TYR A 98 -8.85 18.11 -5.40
N ALA A 99 -8.80 17.31 -6.47
CA ALA A 99 -9.32 17.66 -7.79
C ALA A 99 -10.80 18.03 -7.77
N SER A 100 -11.64 17.38 -6.95
CA SER A 100 -13.05 17.77 -6.82
C SER A 100 -13.24 19.15 -6.19
N ARG A 101 -12.33 19.58 -5.32
CA ARG A 101 -12.35 20.87 -4.63
C ARG A 101 -11.81 22.02 -5.48
N VAL A 102 -10.77 21.74 -6.27
CA VAL A 102 -10.07 22.76 -7.09
C VAL A 102 -10.35 22.64 -8.60
N GLY A 103 -11.16 21.67 -9.03
CA GLY A 103 -11.29 21.32 -10.45
C GLY A 103 -12.12 22.29 -11.28
N SER A 104 -12.90 23.19 -10.66
CA SER A 104 -13.62 24.22 -11.42
C SER A 104 -12.68 25.25 -12.06
N PRO A 105 -11.61 25.73 -11.39
CA PRO A 105 -10.60 26.58 -12.04
C PRO A 105 -9.52 25.82 -12.82
N LEU A 106 -9.34 24.50 -12.61
CA LEU A 106 -8.23 23.73 -13.21
C LEU A 106 -8.74 22.40 -13.83
N PRO A 107 -9.25 22.42 -15.07
CA PRO A 107 -9.85 21.25 -15.70
C PRO A 107 -8.86 20.10 -15.93
N GLU A 108 -7.58 20.39 -16.17
CA GLU A 108 -6.53 19.39 -16.35
C GLU A 108 -6.34 18.51 -15.11
N ILE A 109 -6.41 19.09 -13.90
CA ILE A 109 -6.29 18.34 -12.65
C ILE A 109 -7.43 17.32 -12.52
N ARG A 110 -8.64 17.71 -12.93
CA ARG A 110 -9.80 16.81 -12.93
C ARG A 110 -9.63 15.70 -13.96
N HIS A 111 -9.19 16.04 -15.17
CA HIS A 111 -8.91 15.05 -16.21
C HIS A 111 -7.89 14.00 -15.75
N VAL A 112 -6.77 14.43 -15.15
CA VAL A 112 -5.74 13.52 -14.62
C VAL A 112 -6.28 12.67 -13.47
N ALA A 113 -7.09 13.23 -12.57
CA ALA A 113 -7.71 12.47 -11.48
C ALA A 113 -8.67 11.39 -12.00
N ASP A 114 -9.35 11.64 -13.13
CA ASP A 114 -10.22 10.68 -13.79
C ASP A 114 -9.42 9.62 -14.59
N LEU A 115 -8.24 9.96 -15.12
CA LEU A 115 -7.31 9.00 -15.75
C LEU A 115 -6.70 8.03 -14.73
N TYR A 116 -6.39 8.52 -13.53
CA TYR A 116 -5.80 7.74 -12.45
C TYR A 116 -6.78 7.57 -11.29
N THR A 117 -7.98 7.07 -11.59
CA THR A 117 -8.94 6.75 -10.54
C THR A 117 -8.30 5.83 -9.50
N PRO A 118 -8.56 6.06 -8.21
CA PRO A 118 -8.30 5.05 -7.20
C PRO A 118 -8.95 3.78 -7.69
N ARG A 119 -8.19 2.70 -7.69
CA ARG A 119 -8.70 1.37 -7.96
C ARG A 119 -9.70 0.94 -6.88
N SER A 120 -9.74 1.64 -5.73
CA SER A 120 -10.75 1.48 -4.67
C SER A 120 -11.04 0.01 -4.41
N PHE A 121 -10.00 -0.75 -4.08
CA PHE A 121 -10.13 -2.13 -3.63
C PHE A 121 -9.92 -2.19 -2.13
N ALA A 122 -10.56 -1.28 -1.38
CA ALA A 122 -10.74 -1.52 0.04
C ALA A 122 -12.04 -2.32 0.17
N TRP A 123 -11.93 -3.64 0.20
CA TRP A 123 -13.11 -4.49 0.33
C TRP A 123 -13.69 -4.33 1.73
N SER A 124 -14.98 -4.00 1.82
CA SER A 124 -15.70 -3.90 3.09
C SER A 124 -16.60 -5.10 3.36
N SER A 125 -16.78 -6.00 2.39
CA SER A 125 -17.63 -7.19 2.53
C SER A 125 -16.97 -8.40 1.86
N LYS A 126 -17.28 -9.61 2.37
CA LYS A 126 -16.81 -10.88 1.79
C LYS A 126 -17.11 -11.00 0.30
N SER A 127 -18.32 -10.59 -0.11
CA SER A 127 -18.79 -10.70 -1.50
C SER A 127 -18.09 -9.76 -2.48
N ALA A 128 -17.45 -8.70 -1.98
CA ALA A 128 -16.69 -7.76 -2.81
C ALA A 128 -15.26 -8.23 -3.06
N VAL A 129 -14.75 -9.15 -2.22
CA VAL A 129 -13.38 -9.67 -2.31
C VAL A 129 -13.22 -10.46 -3.59
N GLU A 130 -12.23 -10.06 -4.40
CA GLU A 130 -11.99 -10.66 -5.69
C GLU A 130 -11.53 -12.13 -5.55
N PRO A 131 -12.16 -13.09 -6.25
CA PRO A 131 -11.73 -14.48 -6.23
C PRO A 131 -10.27 -14.65 -6.67
N GLY A 132 -9.52 -15.44 -5.91
CA GLY A 132 -8.08 -15.67 -6.14
C GLY A 132 -7.14 -14.63 -5.54
N SER A 133 -7.67 -13.57 -4.90
CA SER A 133 -6.88 -12.67 -4.06
C SER A 133 -6.41 -13.35 -2.76
N SER A 134 -5.39 -12.78 -2.12
CA SER A 134 -4.88 -13.30 -0.84
C SER A 134 -5.88 -13.10 0.31
N THR A 135 -6.70 -12.04 0.25
CA THR A 135 -7.83 -11.80 1.16
C THR A 135 -8.96 -12.80 0.92
N HIS A 136 -9.22 -13.19 -0.34
CA HIS A 136 -10.17 -14.26 -0.63
C HIS A 136 -9.73 -15.57 -0.01
N GLU A 137 -8.43 -15.87 -0.10
CA GLU A 137 -7.86 -17.07 0.52
C GLU A 137 -7.98 -17.07 2.04
N GLN A 138 -7.73 -15.93 2.71
CA GLN A 138 -7.98 -15.79 4.15
C GLN A 138 -9.44 -16.13 4.51
N LEU A 139 -10.41 -15.61 3.75
CA LEU A 139 -11.84 -15.89 3.97
C LEU A 139 -12.20 -17.35 3.70
N ARG A 140 -11.63 -17.96 2.66
CA ARG A 140 -11.82 -19.37 2.33
C ARG A 140 -11.28 -20.27 3.45
N LEU A 141 -10.10 -19.97 3.97
CA LEU A 141 -9.49 -20.70 5.09
C LEU A 141 -10.34 -20.61 6.36
N MET A 142 -10.88 -19.42 6.65
CA MET A 142 -11.82 -19.25 7.78
C MET A 142 -13.06 -20.15 7.62
N GLN A 143 -13.63 -20.21 6.40
CA GLN A 143 -14.78 -21.08 6.11
C GLN A 143 -14.44 -22.56 6.23
N SER A 144 -13.29 -23.00 5.70
CA SER A 144 -12.83 -24.38 5.80
C SER A 144 -12.54 -24.79 7.26
N MET A 145 -12.02 -23.89 8.09
CA MET A 145 -11.87 -24.16 9.52
C MET A 145 -13.24 -24.29 10.19
N ALA A 146 -14.16 -23.35 9.94
CA ALA A 146 -15.51 -23.36 10.52
C ALA A 146 -16.34 -24.59 10.11
N SER A 147 -16.09 -25.17 8.92
CA SER A 147 -16.72 -26.41 8.46
C SER A 147 -15.99 -27.69 8.92
N GLY A 148 -14.83 -27.56 9.56
CA GLY A 148 -14.00 -28.68 10.00
C GLY A 148 -13.26 -29.41 8.87
N GLU A 149 -13.06 -28.75 7.72
CA GLU A 149 -12.29 -29.29 6.59
C GLU A 149 -10.78 -29.27 6.83
N ILE A 150 -10.30 -28.34 7.65
CA ILE A 150 -8.88 -28.20 8.03
C ILE A 150 -8.76 -28.11 9.55
N THR A 151 -7.60 -28.53 10.07
CA THR A 151 -7.31 -28.47 11.51
C THR A 151 -6.88 -27.05 11.94
N ALA A 152 -6.94 -26.75 13.24
CA ALA A 152 -6.50 -25.46 13.78
C ALA A 152 -5.02 -25.14 13.48
N PRO A 153 -4.07 -26.10 13.61
CA PRO A 153 -2.67 -25.88 13.19
C PRO A 153 -2.52 -25.55 11.70
N GLU A 154 -3.20 -26.30 10.82
CA GLU A 154 -3.14 -26.07 9.37
C GLU A 154 -3.71 -24.69 9.01
N PHE A 155 -4.86 -24.35 9.59
CA PHE A 155 -5.49 -23.05 9.42
C PHE A 155 -4.56 -21.90 9.81
N ALA A 156 -3.99 -21.94 11.03
CA ALA A 156 -3.17 -20.85 11.55
C ALA A 156 -1.94 -20.61 10.66
N GLN A 157 -1.27 -21.68 10.22
CA GLN A 157 -0.12 -21.59 9.32
C GLN A 157 -0.49 -21.01 7.94
N GLU A 158 -1.53 -21.55 7.30
CA GLU A 158 -1.93 -21.13 5.95
C GLU A 158 -2.50 -19.71 5.93
N TRP A 159 -3.25 -19.34 6.98
CA TRP A 159 -3.89 -18.03 7.09
C TRP A 159 -2.86 -16.92 7.31
N GLN A 160 -1.86 -17.12 8.18
CA GLN A 160 -0.74 -16.18 8.32
C GLN A 160 0.02 -16.01 7.00
N GLY A 161 0.22 -17.11 6.25
CA GLY A 161 0.83 -17.08 4.93
C GLY A 161 0.02 -16.25 3.92
N ALA A 162 -1.31 -16.40 3.92
CA ALA A 162 -2.20 -15.61 3.09
C ALA A 162 -2.21 -14.12 3.49
N ARG A 163 -2.24 -13.81 4.80
CA ARG A 163 -2.16 -12.43 5.31
C ARG A 163 -0.87 -11.74 4.89
N ARG A 164 0.28 -12.41 5.01
CA ARG A 164 1.57 -11.85 4.56
C ARG A 164 1.55 -11.54 3.06
N ARG A 165 1.04 -12.44 2.22
CA ARG A 165 0.88 -12.18 0.77
C ARG A 165 -0.05 -11.02 0.47
N ALA A 166 -1.15 -10.88 1.21
CA ALA A 166 -2.08 -9.76 1.06
C ALA A 166 -1.38 -8.42 1.35
N MET A 167 -0.56 -8.35 2.41
CA MET A 167 0.23 -7.17 2.74
C MET A 167 1.30 -6.87 1.68
N GLU A 168 2.03 -7.89 1.22
CA GLU A 168 3.03 -7.75 0.14
C GLU A 168 2.40 -7.28 -1.18
N GLN A 169 1.17 -7.70 -1.47
CA GLN A 169 0.41 -7.31 -2.66
C GLN A 169 -0.33 -5.97 -2.50
N GLY A 170 -0.31 -5.38 -1.29
CA GLY A 170 -1.00 -4.13 -0.99
C GLY A 170 -2.52 -4.24 -1.09
N GLU A 171 -3.08 -5.43 -0.83
CA GLU A 171 -4.53 -5.61 -0.73
C GLU A 171 -5.07 -4.80 0.46
N ARG A 172 -6.20 -4.13 0.27
CA ARG A 172 -6.80 -3.30 1.31
C ARG A 172 -8.18 -3.85 1.67
N VAL A 173 -8.47 -3.81 2.96
CA VAL A 173 -9.79 -4.08 3.51
C VAL A 173 -10.21 -2.88 4.35
N THR A 174 -11.51 -2.77 4.61
CA THR A 174 -12.07 -1.78 5.53
C THR A 174 -13.11 -2.45 6.41
N THR A 175 -13.40 -1.87 7.56
CA THR A 175 -14.51 -2.28 8.43
C THR A 175 -15.81 -2.46 7.62
N PRO A 176 -16.59 -3.54 7.86
CA PRO A 176 -16.42 -4.57 8.89
C PRO A 176 -15.41 -5.69 8.58
N LEU A 177 -14.92 -5.80 7.35
CA LEU A 177 -14.02 -6.88 6.95
C LEU A 177 -12.66 -6.82 7.66
N GLU A 178 -12.11 -5.61 7.82
CA GLU A 178 -10.86 -5.38 8.55
C GLU A 178 -10.94 -5.91 9.98
N ASP A 179 -11.95 -5.49 10.74
CA ASP A 179 -12.18 -5.89 12.13
C ASP A 179 -12.25 -7.42 12.30
N ALA A 180 -12.94 -8.11 11.39
CA ALA A 180 -13.06 -9.57 11.43
C ALA A 180 -11.72 -10.28 11.14
N LEU A 181 -10.95 -9.78 10.17
CA LEU A 181 -9.63 -10.35 9.86
C LEU A 181 -8.61 -10.07 10.97
N ASP A 182 -8.66 -8.89 11.58
CA ASP A 182 -7.79 -8.56 12.70
C ASP A 182 -8.13 -9.38 13.96
N ARG A 183 -9.40 -9.64 14.20
CA ARG A 183 -9.83 -10.57 15.26
C ARG A 183 -9.20 -11.96 15.10
N VAL A 184 -9.25 -12.51 13.89
CA VAL A 184 -8.62 -13.81 13.58
C VAL A 184 -7.10 -13.74 13.72
N PHE A 185 -6.48 -12.65 13.29
CA PHE A 185 -5.04 -12.45 13.45
C PHE A 185 -4.63 -12.53 14.93
N TYR A 186 -5.30 -11.80 15.82
CA TYR A 186 -5.01 -11.85 17.25
C TYR A 186 -5.28 -13.22 17.86
N ALA A 187 -6.37 -13.89 17.46
CA ALA A 187 -6.65 -15.25 17.92
C ALA A 187 -5.55 -16.25 17.52
N ILE A 188 -4.95 -16.10 16.33
CA ILE A 188 -3.83 -16.94 15.92
C ILE A 188 -2.56 -16.61 16.71
N GLU A 189 -2.30 -15.34 17.04
CA GLU A 189 -1.14 -14.95 17.87
C GLU A 189 -1.24 -15.51 19.30
N ASP A 190 -2.46 -15.61 19.84
CA ASP A 190 -2.73 -16.19 21.15
C ASP A 190 -2.88 -17.73 21.11
N TYR A 191 -2.80 -18.36 19.93
CA TYR A 191 -2.99 -19.80 19.76
C TYR A 191 -1.68 -20.59 19.92
N SER A 192 -1.73 -21.68 20.70
CA SER A 192 -0.59 -22.58 20.89
C SER A 192 -0.73 -23.86 20.08
N PHE A 193 0.15 -24.03 19.10
CA PHE A 193 0.23 -25.23 18.24
C PHE A 193 0.64 -26.51 18.98
N SER A 194 1.13 -26.40 20.21
CA SER A 194 1.69 -27.52 20.97
C SER A 194 1.08 -27.55 22.37
N PRO A 195 0.20 -28.52 22.68
CA PRO A 195 -0.42 -28.64 24.00
C PRO A 195 0.57 -28.72 25.16
N GLU A 196 1.79 -29.22 24.88
CA GLU A 196 2.88 -29.32 25.86
C GLU A 196 3.57 -27.97 26.16
N LEU A 197 3.41 -26.98 25.28
CA LEU A 197 3.97 -25.63 25.40
C LEU A 197 2.88 -24.59 25.68
N GLN A 198 1.64 -25.03 25.90
CA GLN A 198 0.51 -24.15 26.14
C GLN A 198 0.65 -23.44 27.50
N GLU A 199 0.68 -22.12 27.48
CA GLU A 199 0.71 -21.28 28.67
C GLU A 199 -0.72 -20.93 29.14
N PRO A 200 -0.92 -20.59 30.43
CA PRO A 200 -2.20 -20.11 30.92
C PRO A 200 -2.63 -18.82 30.20
N GLY A 201 -3.64 -18.92 29.33
CA GLY A 201 -4.14 -17.81 28.53
C GLY A 201 -4.12 -18.10 27.03
N ASP A 202 -3.34 -19.08 26.59
CA ASP A 202 -3.28 -19.50 25.19
C ASP A 202 -4.58 -20.16 24.74
N LEU A 203 -5.01 -19.83 23.52
CA LEU A 203 -6.18 -20.42 22.89
C LEU A 203 -5.94 -21.89 22.54
N THR A 204 -6.96 -22.71 22.79
CA THR A 204 -7.04 -24.08 22.28
C THR A 204 -7.55 -24.11 20.84
N ASP A 205 -7.52 -25.28 20.20
CA ASP A 205 -8.14 -25.51 18.88
C ASP A 205 -9.63 -25.12 18.87
N GLU A 206 -10.36 -25.42 19.96
CA GLU A 206 -11.79 -25.13 20.12
C GLU A 206 -12.05 -23.64 20.29
N ASP A 207 -11.17 -22.94 21.01
CA ASP A 207 -11.24 -21.49 21.18
C ASP A 207 -10.96 -20.78 19.86
N LEU A 208 -9.92 -21.19 19.12
CA LEU A 208 -9.60 -20.62 17.82
C LEU A 208 -10.75 -20.83 16.81
N LEU A 209 -11.38 -22.02 16.82
CA LEU A 209 -12.57 -22.28 16.01
C LEU A 209 -13.72 -21.33 16.36
N THR A 210 -13.93 -21.09 17.65
CA THR A 210 -14.98 -20.18 18.13
C THR A 210 -14.71 -18.75 17.65
N GLU A 211 -13.48 -18.27 17.78
CA GLU A 211 -13.06 -16.94 17.30
C GLU A 211 -13.26 -16.77 15.78
N VAL A 212 -12.89 -17.78 14.99
CA VAL A 212 -13.07 -17.78 13.54
C VAL A 212 -14.56 -17.80 13.15
N ALA A 213 -15.36 -18.63 13.82
CA ALA A 213 -16.80 -18.68 13.58
C ALA A 213 -17.49 -17.35 13.92
N GLU A 214 -17.11 -16.71 15.02
CA GLU A 214 -17.63 -15.39 15.40
C GLU A 214 -17.21 -14.30 14.42
N ALA A 215 -15.95 -14.30 13.96
CA ALA A 215 -15.48 -13.38 12.94
C ALA A 215 -16.24 -13.55 11.62
N LEU A 216 -16.55 -14.79 11.21
CA LEU A 216 -17.40 -15.04 10.05
C LEU A 216 -18.83 -14.52 10.25
N ASN A 217 -19.44 -14.73 11.41
CA ASN A 217 -20.79 -14.27 11.70
C ASN A 217 -20.92 -12.73 11.67
N GLN A 218 -19.89 -11.99 12.10
CA GLN A 218 -19.87 -10.52 12.03
C GLN A 218 -20.00 -9.97 10.60
N LEU A 219 -19.61 -10.78 9.62
CA LEU A 219 -19.59 -10.40 8.21
C LEU A 219 -20.86 -10.83 7.45
N ASP A 220 -21.69 -11.69 8.03
CA ASP A 220 -22.99 -12.14 7.49
C ASP A 220 -24.13 -11.84 8.49
N PRO A 221 -24.42 -10.55 8.79
CA PRO A 221 -25.47 -10.17 9.75
C PRO A 221 -26.91 -10.44 9.24
#